data_AF-A0A7X6M450-F1
#
_entry.id   AF-A0A7X6M450-F1
#
_cell.length_a   1.000
_cell.length_b   1.000
_cell.length_c   1.000
_cell.angle_alpha   90.00
_cell.angle_beta   90.00
_cell.angle_gamma   90.00
#
_symmetry.space_group_name_H-M   'P 1'
#
loop_
_entity.id
_entity.type
_entity.pdbx_description
1 polymer ?
#
loop_
_entity_poly.entity_id
_entity_poly.type
_entity_poly.pdbx_seq_one_letter_code
_entity_poly.pdbx_strand_id
1 'polypeptide(L)'
;MCAAPQPYGRAARLGPGGLRGRCAAAVDRGAVGTGAPGTAADLDAELPGGAELLAACCGHIGDHPDDHPVTRGARRLAELHLDRRTAPVRVAEIDCRRREIVVDIDRWVGERTCSPAHARSLGAAVDGLAAAQVRATVLLRQADAADDERVRAAWFVVGSIADWWAELVAQHLATVRPHPRRPDGG
;
A
#
# COMPACT_ATOMS: atom_id res chain seq x y z
N MET A 1 25.44 49.28 33.37
CA MET A 1 25.97 49.73 32.06
C MET A 1 27.03 48.69 31.63
N CYS A 2 27.22 48.25 30.39
CA CYS A 2 26.41 48.15 29.15
C CYS A 2 27.17 47.18 28.21
N ALA A 3 26.58 46.38 27.31
CA ALA A 3 25.18 46.01 27.07
C ALA A 3 25.14 44.64 26.31
N ALA A 4 23.98 44.01 26.16
CA ALA A 4 23.84 42.73 25.44
C ALA A 4 23.55 42.91 23.94
N PRO A 5 24.01 41.98 23.07
CA PRO A 5 23.44 41.77 21.75
C PRO A 5 22.69 40.43 21.66
N GLN A 6 21.43 40.50 21.24
CA GLN A 6 20.64 39.42 20.64
C GLN A 6 20.02 39.96 19.34
N PRO A 7 19.48 39.12 18.42
CA PRO A 7 19.84 37.72 18.13
C PRO A 7 20.13 37.51 16.62
N TYR A 8 20.86 36.45 16.26
CA TYR A 8 21.03 36.06 14.85
C TYR A 8 19.90 35.17 14.34
N GLY A 9 19.36 35.51 13.17
CA GLY A 9 19.11 34.55 12.09
C GLY A 9 17.86 33.67 12.13
N ARG A 10 16.78 34.12 11.51
CA ARG A 10 15.61 33.30 11.12
C ARG A 10 15.76 32.80 9.66
N ALA A 11 16.06 31.52 9.45
CA ALA A 11 15.84 30.72 8.22
C ALA A 11 16.42 29.30 8.42
N ALA A 12 15.92 28.20 7.85
CA ALA A 12 14.69 27.95 7.08
C ALA A 12 14.20 26.52 7.36
N ARG A 13 12.96 26.18 6.97
CA ARG A 13 12.44 24.80 7.06
C ARG A 13 13.14 23.92 6.03
N LEU A 14 13.75 22.82 6.48
CA LEU A 14 14.07 21.67 5.62
C LEU A 14 13.04 20.57 5.91
N GLY A 15 12.27 20.20 4.88
CA GLY A 15 11.30 19.11 4.97
C GLY A 15 11.97 17.72 4.99
N PRO A 16 11.24 16.66 5.34
CA PRO A 16 11.77 15.30 5.28
C PRO A 16 12.11 14.93 3.83
N GLY A 17 13.28 14.32 3.63
CA GLY A 17 13.80 13.99 2.30
C GLY A 17 12.94 12.93 1.60
N GLY A 18 12.36 13.29 0.45
CA GLY A 18 11.58 12.37 -0.36
C GLY A 18 12.43 11.25 -0.96
N LEU A 19 11.95 10.01 -0.84
CA LEU A 19 12.55 8.81 -1.41
C LEU A 19 12.41 8.81 -2.95
N ARG A 20 13.30 9.49 -3.67
CA ARG A 20 13.40 9.40 -5.14
C ARG A 20 14.53 8.45 -5.56
N GLY A 21 14.30 7.15 -5.38
CA GLY A 21 15.06 6.09 -6.03
C GLY A 21 14.54 5.88 -7.46
N ARG A 22 15.42 5.97 -8.47
CA ARG A 22 15.04 5.87 -9.88
C ARG A 22 15.03 4.42 -10.37
N CYS A 23 13.83 3.86 -10.56
CA CYS A 23 13.56 2.76 -11.48
C CYS A 23 12.25 3.08 -12.23
N ALA A 24 12.35 3.84 -13.32
CA ALA A 24 11.21 4.15 -14.16
C ALA A 24 11.11 3.12 -15.29
N ALA A 25 10.30 2.06 -15.08
CA ALA A 25 9.70 1.35 -16.19
C ALA A 25 8.45 2.14 -16.62
N ALA A 26 8.37 2.54 -17.87
CA ALA A 26 7.22 3.27 -18.39
C ALA A 26 6.02 2.32 -18.52
N VAL A 27 5.06 2.44 -17.60
CA VAL A 27 3.70 1.94 -17.82
C VAL A 27 3.00 2.91 -18.77
N ASP A 28 2.74 2.45 -19.99
CA ASP A 28 2.10 3.25 -21.04
C ASP A 28 0.65 3.56 -20.67
N ARG A 29 0.29 4.84 -20.64
CA ARG A 29 -1.03 5.28 -20.16
C ARG A 29 -1.98 5.43 -21.35
N GLY A 30 -2.48 4.29 -21.80
CA GLY A 30 -3.50 4.20 -22.86
C GLY A 30 -4.73 5.07 -22.56
N ALA A 31 -5.30 5.66 -23.62
CA ALA A 31 -6.29 6.73 -23.50
C ALA A 31 -7.64 6.29 -22.91
N VAL A 32 -8.25 7.17 -22.12
CA VAL A 32 -9.63 7.04 -21.64
C VAL A 32 -10.59 7.25 -22.82
N GLY A 33 -11.27 6.18 -23.24
CA GLY A 33 -12.41 6.25 -24.15
C GLY A 33 -13.71 6.49 -23.37
N THR A 34 -14.52 7.44 -23.80
CA THR A 34 -15.84 7.74 -23.21
C THR A 34 -16.81 6.58 -23.46
N GLY A 35 -16.99 5.70 -22.47
CA GLY A 35 -17.92 4.56 -22.48
C GLY A 35 -19.02 4.70 -21.43
N ALA A 36 -20.17 4.07 -21.68
CA ALA A 36 -21.36 4.12 -20.83
C ALA A 36 -21.16 3.37 -19.47
N PRO A 37 -21.90 3.75 -18.41
CA PRO A 37 -21.69 3.17 -17.08
C PRO A 37 -22.26 1.75 -16.96
N GLY A 38 -21.56 0.89 -16.20
CA GLY A 38 -22.13 -0.35 -15.68
C GLY A 38 -21.92 -1.56 -16.58
N THR A 39 -20.65 -1.96 -16.74
CA THR A 39 -20.33 -3.36 -17.09
C THR A 39 -19.48 -3.99 -15.99
N ALA A 40 -19.43 -5.32 -15.92
CA ALA A 40 -18.75 -5.99 -14.81
C ALA A 40 -17.22 -5.77 -14.74
N ALA A 41 -16.63 -5.08 -15.74
CA ALA A 41 -15.27 -4.57 -15.71
C ALA A 41 -15.10 -3.36 -14.76
N ASP A 42 -16.16 -2.58 -14.49
CA ASP A 42 -16.14 -1.48 -13.51
C ASP A 42 -15.95 -2.01 -12.07
N LEU A 43 -16.33 -3.27 -11.80
CA LEU A 43 -16.14 -3.93 -10.51
C LEU A 43 -14.73 -4.49 -10.38
N ASP A 44 -14.15 -5.03 -11.46
CA ASP A 44 -12.75 -5.42 -11.52
C ASP A 44 -11.80 -4.19 -11.34
N ALA A 45 -12.32 -2.96 -11.46
CA ALA A 45 -11.63 -1.69 -11.20
C ALA A 45 -11.80 -1.13 -9.76
N GLU A 46 -12.53 -1.81 -8.87
CA GLU A 46 -12.83 -1.31 -7.52
C GLU A 46 -11.78 -1.68 -6.44
N LEU A 47 -10.83 -2.57 -6.75
CA LEU A 47 -9.71 -2.90 -5.86
C LEU A 47 -8.40 -2.97 -6.63
N PRO A 48 -7.29 -2.39 -6.12
CA PRO A 48 -6.00 -2.40 -6.80
C PRO A 48 -5.44 -3.83 -6.85
N GLY A 49 -4.72 -4.16 -7.92
CA GLY A 49 -4.00 -5.42 -8.04
C GLY A 49 -2.78 -5.51 -7.11
N GLY A 50 -2.25 -6.72 -6.91
CA GLY A 50 -1.05 -6.94 -6.08
C GLY A 50 0.18 -6.16 -6.56
N ALA A 51 0.34 -6.01 -7.87
CA ALA A 51 1.39 -5.19 -8.48
C ALA A 51 1.22 -3.68 -8.17
N GLU A 52 -0.01 -3.17 -8.12
CA GLU A 52 -0.28 -1.77 -7.79
C GLU A 52 -0.05 -1.49 -6.31
N LEU A 53 -0.44 -2.40 -5.42
CA LEU A 53 -0.09 -2.28 -4.00
C LEU A 53 1.42 -2.32 -3.77
N LEU A 54 2.14 -3.19 -4.48
CA LEU A 54 3.60 -3.23 -4.39
C LEU A 54 4.23 -1.93 -4.92
N ALA A 55 3.72 -1.39 -6.04
CA ALA A 55 4.14 -0.09 -6.57
C ALA A 55 3.87 1.05 -5.57
N ALA A 56 2.74 1.01 -4.87
CA ALA A 56 2.40 1.96 -3.81
C ALA A 56 3.34 1.86 -2.60
N CYS A 57 3.64 0.64 -2.13
CA CYS A 57 4.62 0.40 -1.06
C CYS A 57 6.03 0.89 -1.45
N CYS A 58 6.41 0.77 -2.72
CA CYS A 58 7.64 1.33 -3.28
C CYS A 58 7.61 2.86 -3.49
N GLY A 59 6.45 3.52 -3.26
CA GLY A 59 6.29 4.97 -3.40
C GLY A 59 6.12 5.47 -4.83
N HIS A 60 5.77 4.59 -5.78
CA HIS A 60 5.55 4.96 -7.19
C HIS A 60 4.15 5.55 -7.45
N ILE A 61 3.17 5.24 -6.60
CA ILE A 61 1.80 5.77 -6.61
C ILE A 61 1.34 6.03 -5.16
N GLY A 62 0.12 6.54 -4.96
CA GLY A 62 -0.50 6.68 -3.64
C GLY A 62 -0.06 7.92 -2.86
N ASP A 63 0.51 8.93 -3.50
CA ASP A 63 0.84 10.23 -2.90
C ASP A 63 -0.20 11.33 -3.15
N HIS A 64 -1.14 11.13 -4.07
CA HIS A 64 -2.20 12.11 -4.35
C HIS A 64 -3.46 11.86 -3.50
N PRO A 65 -4.22 12.92 -3.14
CA PRO A 65 -5.46 12.77 -2.39
C PRO A 65 -6.54 12.00 -3.17
N ASP A 66 -6.50 12.12 -4.50
CA ASP A 66 -7.42 11.47 -5.45
C ASP A 66 -6.99 10.04 -5.84
N ASP A 67 -5.83 9.57 -5.36
CA ASP A 67 -5.39 8.19 -5.54
C ASP A 67 -6.30 7.21 -4.76
N HIS A 68 -6.36 5.98 -5.25
CA HIS A 68 -7.16 4.91 -4.64
C HIS A 68 -6.87 4.77 -3.13
N PRO A 69 -7.87 4.81 -2.23
CA PRO A 69 -7.64 4.84 -0.78
C PRO A 69 -6.76 3.70 -0.24
N VAL A 70 -6.88 2.51 -0.84
CA VAL A 70 -6.04 1.35 -0.50
C VAL A 70 -4.58 1.51 -0.94
N THR A 71 -4.28 2.10 -2.10
CA THR A 71 -2.87 2.33 -2.52
C THR A 71 -2.23 3.45 -1.71
N ARG A 72 -2.98 4.53 -1.44
CA ARG A 72 -2.57 5.60 -0.51
C ARG A 72 -2.30 5.04 0.90
N GLY A 73 -3.15 4.13 1.37
CA GLY A 73 -2.95 3.40 2.62
C GLY A 73 -1.69 2.54 2.60
N ALA A 74 -1.48 1.72 1.56
CA ALA A 74 -0.30 0.86 1.39
C ALA A 74 1.01 1.66 1.42
N ARG A 75 1.08 2.76 0.67
CA ARG A 75 2.21 3.70 0.71
C ARG A 75 2.45 4.21 2.12
N ARG A 76 1.40 4.70 2.79
CA ARG A 76 1.53 5.29 4.12
C ARG A 76 1.94 4.26 5.19
N LEU A 77 1.51 3.01 5.05
CA LEU A 77 1.95 1.89 5.89
C LEU A 77 3.44 1.60 5.66
N ALA A 78 3.94 1.61 4.42
CA ALA A 78 5.36 1.45 4.12
C ALA A 78 6.23 2.59 4.72
N GLU A 79 5.76 3.84 4.61
CA GLU A 79 6.39 4.99 5.28
C GLU A 79 6.45 4.79 6.81
N LEU A 80 5.36 4.36 7.45
CA LEU A 80 5.31 4.08 8.88
C LEU A 80 6.21 2.91 9.30
N HIS A 81 6.33 1.84 8.50
CA HIS A 81 7.25 0.73 8.77
C HIS A 81 8.73 1.13 8.64
N LEU A 82 9.04 2.12 7.81
CA LEU A 82 10.37 2.71 7.73
C LEU A 82 10.64 3.62 8.93
N ASP A 83 9.71 4.51 9.28
CA ASP A 83 9.79 5.38 10.47
C ASP A 83 9.94 4.56 11.76
N ARG A 84 9.25 3.41 11.88
CA ARG A 84 9.33 2.50 13.05
C ARG A 84 10.75 1.97 13.28
N ARG A 85 11.58 1.89 12.24
CA ARG A 85 12.98 1.43 12.30
C ARG A 85 13.95 2.56 12.65
N THR A 86 13.63 3.81 12.30
CA THR A 86 14.52 4.97 12.49
C THR A 86 14.18 5.78 13.75
N ALA A 87 12.94 5.70 14.25
CA ALA A 87 12.45 6.44 15.42
C ALA A 87 11.87 5.52 16.51
N PRO A 88 12.69 4.69 17.20
CA PRO A 88 12.21 3.73 18.20
C PRO A 88 11.42 4.37 19.35
N VAL A 89 11.72 5.63 19.71
CA VAL A 89 10.99 6.38 20.74
C VAL A 89 9.54 6.72 20.36
N ARG A 90 9.15 6.55 19.09
CA ARG A 90 7.80 6.82 18.58
C ARG A 90 7.01 5.56 18.23
N VAL A 91 7.52 4.36 18.56
CA VAL A 91 6.90 3.08 18.15
C VAL A 91 5.41 2.98 18.52
N ALA A 92 4.99 3.43 19.70
CA ALA A 92 3.58 3.42 20.10
C ALA A 92 2.69 4.33 19.23
N GLU A 93 3.16 5.55 18.91
CA GLU A 93 2.46 6.50 18.02
C GLU A 93 2.34 5.94 16.60
N ILE A 94 3.41 5.30 16.12
CA ILE A 94 3.50 4.69 14.79
C ILE A 94 2.59 3.45 14.70
N ASP A 95 2.59 2.57 15.70
CA ASP A 95 1.72 1.39 15.75
C ASP A 95 0.24 1.76 15.93
N CYS A 96 -0.08 2.90 16.55
CA CYS A 96 -1.44 3.44 16.59
C CYS A 96 -1.91 3.84 15.19
N ARG A 97 -1.15 4.71 14.50
CA ARG A 97 -1.45 5.14 13.13
C ARG A 97 -1.51 4.00 12.12
N ARG A 98 -0.65 2.99 12.29
CA ARG A 98 -0.66 1.77 11.46
C ARG A 98 -2.01 1.04 11.59
N ARG A 99 -2.53 0.89 12.81
CA ARG A 99 -3.84 0.27 13.07
C ARG A 99 -5.01 1.11 12.56
N GLU A 100 -4.93 2.43 12.71
CA GLU A 100 -5.93 3.37 12.15
C GLU A 100 -6.10 3.17 10.64
N ILE A 101 -4.98 3.17 9.89
CA ILE A 101 -5.00 2.96 8.43
C ILE A 101 -5.52 1.56 8.05
N VAL A 102 -5.15 0.51 8.80
CA VAL A 102 -5.69 -0.85 8.59
C VAL A 102 -7.21 -0.88 8.74
N VAL A 103 -7.75 -0.25 9.79
CA VAL A 103 -9.19 -0.16 10.04
C VAL A 103 -9.90 0.68 8.97
N ASP A 104 -9.28 1.76 8.49
CA ASP A 104 -9.84 2.59 7.42
C ASP A 104 -9.87 1.86 6.08
N ILE A 105 -8.85 1.04 5.75
CA ILE A 105 -8.87 0.15 4.58
C ILE A 105 -9.99 -0.88 4.73
N ASP A 106 -10.07 -1.59 5.87
CA ASP A 106 -11.11 -2.62 6.08
C ASP A 106 -12.53 -2.04 6.01
N ARG A 107 -12.74 -0.83 6.55
CA ARG A 107 -14.03 -0.12 6.45
C ARG A 107 -14.35 0.22 5.00
N TRP A 108 -13.40 0.81 4.27
CA TRP A 108 -13.59 1.23 2.89
C TRP A 108 -13.91 0.05 1.97
N VAL A 109 -13.26 -1.11 2.18
CA VAL A 109 -13.56 -2.38 1.49
C VAL A 109 -14.96 -2.87 1.91
N GLY A 110 -15.25 -2.95 3.21
CA GLY A 110 -16.49 -3.50 3.73
C GLY A 110 -17.75 -2.72 3.31
N GLU A 111 -17.63 -1.41 3.07
CA GLU A 111 -18.69 -0.57 2.48
C GLU A 111 -19.04 -0.95 1.03
N ARG A 112 -18.13 -1.61 0.30
CA ARG A 112 -18.23 -1.90 -1.14
C ARG A 112 -18.47 -3.38 -1.43
N THR A 113 -18.08 -4.28 -0.53
CA THR A 113 -18.31 -5.72 -0.72
C THR A 113 -19.57 -6.20 0.00
N CYS A 114 -20.53 -6.76 -0.76
CA CYS A 114 -21.74 -7.42 -0.22
C CYS A 114 -21.48 -8.73 0.56
N SER A 115 -20.22 -9.15 0.71
CA SER A 115 -19.84 -10.39 1.38
C SER A 115 -19.57 -10.11 2.87
N PRO A 116 -20.33 -10.72 3.81
CA PRO A 116 -20.10 -10.51 5.24
C PRO A 116 -18.75 -11.11 5.64
N ALA A 117 -17.76 -10.24 5.81
CA ALA A 117 -16.46 -10.50 6.42
C ALA A 117 -15.93 -11.94 6.23
N HIS A 118 -15.36 -12.23 5.05
CA HIS A 118 -14.35 -13.29 4.99
C HIS A 118 -13.33 -12.99 6.10
N ALA A 119 -12.97 -14.02 6.89
CA ALA A 119 -12.42 -13.87 8.25
C ALA A 119 -10.99 -13.31 8.35
N ARG A 120 -10.57 -12.51 7.36
CA ARG A 120 -9.21 -12.03 7.14
C ARG A 120 -9.27 -10.57 6.71
N SER A 121 -8.76 -9.68 7.55
CA SER A 121 -8.63 -8.24 7.27
C SER A 121 -7.80 -8.02 6.00
N LEU A 122 -8.37 -7.31 5.03
CA LEU A 122 -7.65 -6.88 3.83
C LEU A 122 -6.62 -5.81 4.18
N GLY A 123 -6.94 -4.90 5.12
CA GLY A 123 -6.00 -3.93 5.66
C GLY A 123 -4.76 -4.59 6.28
N ALA A 124 -4.93 -5.71 6.99
CA ALA A 124 -3.81 -6.48 7.55
C ALA A 124 -2.95 -7.17 6.48
N ALA A 125 -3.55 -7.57 5.34
CA ALA A 125 -2.78 -8.08 4.20
C ALA A 125 -1.92 -6.97 3.56
N VAL A 126 -2.50 -5.77 3.37
CA VAL A 126 -1.79 -4.58 2.88
C VAL A 126 -0.65 -4.17 3.84
N ASP A 127 -0.90 -4.16 5.15
CA ASP A 127 0.12 -3.87 6.16
C ASP A 127 1.24 -4.92 6.18
N GLY A 128 0.90 -6.20 6.00
CA GLY A 128 1.87 -7.29 5.85
C GLY A 128 2.76 -7.11 4.62
N LEU A 129 2.18 -6.73 3.48
CA LEU A 129 2.92 -6.44 2.24
C LEU A 129 3.88 -5.26 2.44
N ALA A 130 3.40 -4.16 3.03
CA ALA A 130 4.22 -2.99 3.35
C ALA A 130 5.38 -3.33 4.31
N ALA A 131 5.11 -4.12 5.36
CA ALA A 131 6.15 -4.59 6.29
C ALA A 131 7.22 -5.45 5.59
N ALA A 132 6.79 -6.35 4.70
CA ALA A 132 7.67 -7.22 3.94
C ALA A 132 8.52 -6.44 2.93
N GLN A 133 7.90 -5.52 2.18
CA GLN A 133 8.57 -4.67 1.19
C GLN A 133 9.64 -3.78 1.85
N VAL A 134 9.33 -3.16 2.99
CA VAL A 134 10.32 -2.36 3.74
C VAL A 134 11.44 -3.25 4.27
N ARG A 135 11.13 -4.46 4.77
CA ARG A 135 12.15 -5.42 5.23
C ARG A 135 13.08 -5.84 4.08
N ALA A 136 12.55 -6.21 2.92
CA ALA A 136 13.34 -6.60 1.75
C ALA A 136 14.21 -5.44 1.24
N THR A 137 13.66 -4.22 1.18
CA THR A 137 14.39 -3.01 0.79
C THR A 137 15.51 -2.66 1.75
N VAL A 138 15.30 -2.80 3.07
CA VAL A 138 16.34 -2.55 4.08
C VAL A 138 17.44 -3.62 4.00
N LEU A 139 17.09 -4.89 3.83
CA LEU A 139 18.07 -5.97 3.66
C LEU A 139 18.92 -5.78 2.39
N LEU A 140 18.29 -5.43 1.26
CA LEU A 140 19.00 -5.15 0.00
C LEU A 140 20.01 -3.99 0.12
N ARG A 141 19.72 -2.98 0.95
CA ARG A 141 20.64 -1.86 1.24
C ARG A 141 21.75 -2.21 2.23
N GLN A 142 21.65 -3.34 2.91
CA GLN A 142 22.59 -3.80 3.96
C GLN A 142 23.42 -5.01 3.51
N ALA A 143 23.07 -5.68 2.42
CA ALA A 143 23.77 -6.84 1.91
C ALA A 143 24.99 -6.43 1.08
N ASP A 144 26.11 -7.14 1.26
CA ASP A 144 27.33 -6.96 0.46
C ASP A 144 27.17 -7.42 -1.00
N ALA A 145 26.18 -8.28 -1.27
CA ALA A 145 25.83 -8.79 -2.60
C ALA A 145 24.31 -8.90 -2.77
N ALA A 146 23.81 -8.61 -3.98
CA ALA A 146 22.39 -8.64 -4.29
C ALA A 146 21.76 -10.06 -4.22
N ASP A 147 22.57 -11.10 -4.47
CA ASP A 147 22.13 -12.50 -4.50
C ASP A 147 22.08 -13.20 -3.13
N ASP A 148 22.31 -12.46 -2.03
CA ASP A 148 22.20 -12.96 -0.66
C ASP A 148 20.85 -13.68 -0.44
N GLU A 149 20.90 -14.90 0.10
CA GLU A 149 19.71 -15.72 0.39
C GLU A 149 18.68 -14.98 1.24
N ARG A 150 19.11 -14.12 2.17
CA ARG A 150 18.22 -13.32 3.02
C ARG A 150 17.48 -12.25 2.21
N VAL A 151 18.13 -11.69 1.19
CA VAL A 151 17.52 -10.72 0.26
C VAL A 151 16.52 -11.43 -0.65
N ARG A 152 16.93 -12.55 -1.27
CA ARG A 152 16.04 -13.37 -2.11
C ARG A 152 14.81 -13.90 -1.35
N ALA A 153 15.01 -14.48 -0.16
CA ALA A 153 13.91 -14.95 0.69
C ALA A 153 12.99 -13.82 1.15
N ALA A 154 13.51 -12.61 1.38
CA ALA A 154 12.67 -11.46 1.72
C ALA A 154 11.83 -10.98 0.52
N TRP A 155 12.39 -10.94 -0.70
CA TRP A 155 11.64 -10.63 -1.91
C TRP A 155 10.65 -11.72 -2.30
N PHE A 156 10.95 -12.99 -2.06
CA PHE A 156 10.00 -14.09 -2.23
C PHE A 156 8.75 -13.88 -1.36
N VAL A 157 8.91 -13.53 -0.08
CA VAL A 157 7.77 -13.22 0.82
C VAL A 157 6.96 -12.02 0.32
N VAL A 158 7.60 -11.00 -0.26
CA VAL A 158 6.87 -9.87 -0.88
C VAL A 158 6.01 -10.35 -2.04
N GLY A 159 6.54 -11.19 -2.93
CA GLY A 159 5.79 -11.81 -4.02
C GLY A 159 4.60 -12.64 -3.50
N SER A 160 4.85 -13.56 -2.57
CA SER A 160 3.79 -14.42 -2.02
C SER A 160 2.63 -13.64 -1.37
N ILE A 161 2.89 -12.50 -0.74
CA ILE A 161 1.82 -11.66 -0.17
C ILE A 161 1.07 -10.89 -1.27
N ALA A 162 1.77 -10.42 -2.32
CA ALA A 162 1.13 -9.74 -3.46
C ALA A 162 0.26 -10.69 -4.30
N ASP A 163 0.71 -11.93 -4.50
CA ASP A 163 -0.07 -13.00 -5.16
C ASP A 163 -1.30 -13.37 -4.33
N TRP A 164 -1.12 -13.59 -3.02
CA TRP A 164 -2.22 -13.87 -2.09
C TRP A 164 -3.25 -12.73 -2.02
N TRP A 165 -2.81 -11.46 -2.11
CA TRP A 165 -3.72 -10.33 -2.27
C TRP A 165 -4.53 -10.42 -3.56
N ALA A 166 -3.91 -10.75 -4.70
CA ALA A 166 -4.62 -10.89 -5.97
C ALA A 166 -5.66 -12.02 -5.91
N GLU A 167 -5.35 -13.14 -5.25
CA GLU A 167 -6.32 -14.22 -4.98
C GLU A 167 -7.50 -13.74 -4.12
N LEU A 168 -7.25 -12.94 -3.07
CA LEU A 168 -8.30 -12.37 -2.22
C LEU A 168 -9.20 -11.41 -3.00
N VAL A 169 -8.62 -10.51 -3.80
CA VAL A 169 -9.41 -9.60 -4.66
C VAL A 169 -10.27 -10.39 -5.64
N ALA A 170 -9.71 -11.39 -6.32
CA ALA A 170 -10.47 -12.26 -7.22
C ALA A 170 -11.63 -13.00 -6.51
N GLN A 171 -11.41 -13.50 -5.29
CA GLN A 171 -12.47 -14.11 -4.46
C GLN A 171 -13.57 -13.10 -4.10
N HIS A 172 -13.20 -11.88 -3.67
CA HIS A 172 -14.17 -10.83 -3.35
C HIS A 172 -15.02 -10.47 -4.57
N LEU A 173 -14.41 -10.21 -5.73
CA LEU A 173 -15.11 -9.87 -6.97
C LEU A 173 -16.02 -10.99 -7.48
N ALA A 174 -15.58 -12.25 -7.35
CA ALA A 174 -16.41 -13.41 -7.67
C ALA A 174 -17.67 -13.53 -6.79
N THR A 175 -17.65 -13.03 -5.54
CA THR A 175 -18.84 -13.02 -4.68
C THR A 175 -19.81 -11.86 -4.94
N VAL A 176 -19.38 -10.82 -5.67
CA VAL A 176 -20.25 -9.65 -6.00
C VAL A 176 -21.13 -9.93 -7.22
N ARG A 177 -20.67 -10.75 -8.19
CA ARG A 177 -21.55 -11.20 -9.29
C ARG A 177 -22.52 -12.27 -8.79
N PRO A 178 -23.85 -12.14 -9.00
CA PRO A 178 -24.78 -13.23 -8.71
C PRO A 178 -24.42 -14.47 -9.52
N HIS A 179 -24.12 -15.58 -8.85
CA HIS A 179 -24.00 -16.87 -9.54
C HIS A 179 -25.34 -17.19 -10.20
N PRO A 180 -25.41 -17.40 -11.53
CA PRO A 180 -26.67 -17.70 -12.19
C PRO A 180 -27.18 -19.03 -11.64
N ARG A 181 -28.30 -19.00 -10.90
CA ARG A 181 -28.94 -20.23 -10.43
C ARG A 181 -29.29 -21.06 -11.65
N ARG A 182 -28.66 -22.23 -11.76
CA ARG A 182 -29.02 -23.25 -12.74
C ARG A 182 -30.51 -23.54 -12.53
N PRO A 183 -31.36 -23.47 -13.56
CA PRO A 183 -32.78 -23.78 -13.39
C PRO A 183 -32.89 -25.26 -13.01
N ASP A 184 -33.57 -25.52 -11.88
CA ASP A 184 -33.93 -26.88 -11.49
C ASP A 184 -34.92 -27.42 -12.53
N GLY A 185 -34.44 -28.34 -13.37
CA GLY A 185 -35.23 -28.97 -14.41
C GLY A 185 -36.20 -29.97 -13.82
N GLY A 186 -37.50 -29.68 -13.94
CA GLY A 186 -38.59 -30.66 -13.82
C GLY A 186 -38.92 -31.33 -15.15
#